data_AF-A0A949B027-F1
#
_entry.id   AF-A0A949B027-F1
#
_cell.length_a   1.000
_cell.length_b   1.000
_cell.length_c   1.000
_cell.angle_alpha   90.00
_cell.angle_beta   90.00
_cell.angle_gamma   90.00
#
_symmetry.space_group_name_H-M   'P 1'
#
loop_
_entity.id
_entity.type
_entity.pdbx_description
1 polymer ?
#
loop_
_entity_poly.entity_id
_entity_poly.type
_entity_poly.pdbx_seq_one_letter_code
_entity_poly.pdbx_strand_id
1 'polypeptide(L)'
;MEKLLSIGELEWYRNKVVAREDEGKTRVYVCMTGCRAYGAAEVKSALDEEVKKQGMSGQVEVRATGCHGLCAKAPVIAIGPQGVQYQEVSPDDAPEIVALTLKQNRLIDHLAYADPQTGKPIFHRSQIPFYKKQVRRVLANCGTIDPTRIEHYIAAGGYQGIVRALSRMTPEDVIDKVTTAKLRGRGGAGFSTGLKWKFAHQAEGRPKYIICNADEGDPGAFMDRAVLEGDPHAVLEGMLIGAYAIGAEYGYIYVREEYPIAVEHLKIAIEQMKELGLLGENILGTGFNFDVYLKMGAGAFVCGEETALMASIEGK
;
A
#
# COMPACT_ATOMS: atom_id res chain seq x y z
N MET A 1 12.86 -15.97 -2.79
CA MET A 1 11.91 -16.61 -3.76
C MET A 1 12.65 -16.95 -5.06
N GLU A 2 12.11 -17.75 -5.98
CA GLU A 2 12.74 -17.92 -7.31
C GLU A 2 12.57 -16.63 -8.13
N LYS A 3 13.64 -16.17 -8.77
CA LYS A 3 13.63 -14.96 -9.61
C LYS A 3 12.78 -15.20 -10.84
N LEU A 4 11.86 -14.27 -11.13
CA LEU A 4 11.01 -14.32 -12.32
C LEU A 4 11.78 -13.71 -13.51
N LEU A 5 11.94 -14.49 -14.57
CA LEU A 5 12.74 -14.17 -15.75
C LEU A 5 11.89 -13.77 -16.95
N SER A 6 10.57 -13.90 -16.87
CA SER A 6 9.66 -13.51 -17.94
C SER A 6 8.31 -13.01 -17.42
N ILE A 7 7.61 -12.25 -18.26
CA ILE A 7 6.22 -11.85 -17.99
C ILE A 7 5.31 -13.09 -17.79
N GLY A 8 5.56 -14.17 -18.55
CA GLY A 8 4.79 -15.42 -18.42
C GLY A 8 4.95 -16.07 -17.05
N GLU A 9 6.16 -16.05 -16.48
CA GLU A 9 6.42 -16.57 -15.13
C GLU A 9 5.75 -15.73 -14.05
N LEU A 10 5.73 -14.39 -14.18
CA LEU A 10 5.01 -13.52 -13.26
C LEU A 10 3.50 -13.78 -13.30
N GLU A 11 2.91 -13.96 -14.48
CA GLU A 11 1.48 -14.28 -14.59
C GLU A 11 1.15 -15.68 -14.05
N TRP A 12 2.04 -16.67 -14.26
CA TRP A 12 1.89 -17.98 -13.63
C TRP A 12 1.97 -17.90 -12.11
N TYR A 13 2.95 -17.17 -11.58
CA TYR A 13 3.10 -16.95 -10.14
C TYR A 13 1.89 -16.23 -9.55
N ARG A 14 1.36 -15.20 -10.24
CA ARG A 14 0.11 -14.52 -9.87
C ARG A 14 -1.04 -15.51 -9.73
N ASN A 15 -1.27 -16.38 -10.71
CA ASN A 15 -2.37 -17.35 -10.66
C ASN A 15 -2.23 -18.29 -9.45
N LYS A 16 -1.00 -18.72 -9.14
CA LYS A 16 -0.71 -19.55 -7.94
C LYS A 16 -0.99 -18.80 -6.65
N VAL A 17 -0.64 -17.51 -6.58
CA VAL A 17 -0.88 -16.65 -5.42
C VAL A 17 -2.37 -16.38 -5.22
N VAL A 18 -3.09 -16.03 -6.28
CA VAL A 18 -4.55 -15.79 -6.24
C VAL A 18 -5.30 -17.05 -5.78
N ALA A 19 -4.95 -18.22 -6.31
CA ALA A 19 -5.60 -19.47 -5.91
C ALA A 19 -5.43 -19.80 -4.42
N ARG A 20 -4.28 -19.42 -3.81
CA ARG A 20 -4.05 -19.59 -2.36
C ARG A 20 -4.80 -18.56 -1.53
N GLU A 21 -4.93 -17.33 -2.03
CA GLU A 21 -5.65 -16.27 -1.35
C GLU A 21 -7.19 -16.50 -1.40
N ASP A 22 -7.70 -17.24 -2.38
CA ASP A 22 -9.12 -17.55 -2.51
C ASP A 22 -9.59 -18.79 -1.70
N GLU A 23 -8.80 -19.29 -0.75
CA GLU A 23 -9.13 -20.46 0.08
C GLU A 23 -10.35 -20.27 1.02
N GLY A 24 -11.18 -19.24 0.83
CA GLY A 24 -12.45 -19.07 1.54
C GLY A 24 -12.33 -18.76 3.04
N LYS A 25 -11.14 -18.36 3.52
CA LYS A 25 -10.90 -18.03 4.93
C LYS A 25 -11.59 -16.73 5.33
N THR A 26 -12.16 -16.72 6.54
CA THR A 26 -12.58 -15.49 7.21
C THR A 26 -11.33 -14.71 7.60
N ARG A 27 -11.32 -13.41 7.33
CA ARG A 27 -10.15 -12.56 7.60
C ARG A 27 -10.52 -11.44 8.55
N VAL A 28 -9.76 -11.32 9.63
CA VAL A 28 -9.83 -10.20 10.55
C VAL A 28 -8.70 -9.24 10.21
N TYR A 29 -9.03 -8.14 9.55
CA TYR A 29 -8.09 -7.11 9.13
C TYR A 29 -7.89 -6.10 10.26
N VAL A 30 -6.72 -6.11 10.87
CA VAL A 30 -6.35 -5.18 11.94
C VAL A 30 -5.55 -4.03 11.33
N CYS A 31 -5.97 -2.78 11.57
CA CYS A 31 -5.23 -1.60 11.13
C CYS A 31 -3.95 -1.44 11.95
N MET A 32 -2.77 -1.48 11.31
CA MET A 32 -1.47 -1.45 12.00
C MET A 32 -0.64 -0.18 11.77
N THR A 33 -1.24 0.83 11.14
CA THR A 33 -0.63 2.14 10.90
C THR A 33 -0.98 3.10 12.04
N GLY A 34 -1.88 4.06 11.84
CA GLY A 34 -2.30 5.03 12.87
C GLY A 34 -2.89 4.39 14.14
N CYS A 35 -3.59 3.25 14.01
CA CYS A 35 -4.16 2.55 15.18
C CYS A 35 -3.10 1.91 16.09
N ARG A 36 -1.86 1.73 15.62
CA ARG A 36 -0.78 1.18 16.45
C ARG A 36 -0.49 2.06 17.67
N ALA A 37 -0.65 3.37 17.54
CA ALA A 37 -0.54 4.32 18.65
C ALA A 37 -1.65 4.18 19.71
N TYR A 38 -2.73 3.46 19.38
CA TYR A 38 -3.90 3.24 20.24
C TYR A 38 -4.03 1.78 20.71
N GLY A 39 -2.96 0.98 20.61
CA GLY A 39 -2.94 -0.40 21.12
C GLY A 39 -3.37 -1.48 20.12
N ALA A 40 -3.33 -1.20 18.80
CA ALA A 40 -3.73 -2.19 17.79
C ALA A 40 -2.83 -3.44 17.75
N ALA A 41 -1.57 -3.35 18.22
CA ALA A 41 -0.66 -4.49 18.27
C ALA A 41 -1.09 -5.53 19.32
N GLU A 42 -1.59 -5.05 20.45
CA GLU A 42 -2.14 -5.82 21.54
C GLU A 42 -3.48 -6.46 21.10
N VAL A 43 -4.34 -5.69 20.42
CA VAL A 43 -5.58 -6.20 19.82
C VAL A 43 -5.29 -7.34 18.84
N LYS A 44 -4.32 -7.16 17.93
CA LYS A 44 -3.94 -8.21 16.97
C LYS A 44 -3.46 -9.47 17.70
N SER A 45 -2.56 -9.31 18.67
CA SER A 45 -2.00 -10.43 19.43
C SER A 45 -3.09 -11.20 20.19
N ALA A 46 -4.01 -10.49 20.86
CA ALA A 46 -5.13 -11.10 21.58
C ALA A 46 -6.07 -11.87 20.62
N LEU A 47 -6.37 -11.32 19.44
CA LEU A 47 -7.16 -12.00 18.41
C LEU A 47 -6.47 -13.25 17.89
N ASP A 48 -5.17 -13.20 17.59
CA ASP A 48 -4.39 -14.36 17.14
C ASP A 48 -4.37 -15.49 18.18
N GLU A 49 -4.09 -15.14 19.44
CA GLU A 49 -4.07 -16.08 20.55
C GLU A 49 -5.44 -16.74 20.77
N GLU A 50 -6.51 -15.95 20.73
CA GLU A 50 -7.86 -16.46 20.94
C GLU A 50 -8.34 -17.32 19.75
N VAL A 51 -8.05 -16.93 18.50
CA VAL A 51 -8.31 -17.75 17.30
C VAL A 51 -7.61 -19.11 17.42
N LYS A 52 -6.36 -19.13 17.87
CA LYS A 52 -5.60 -20.37 18.09
C LYS A 52 -6.19 -21.20 19.22
N LYS A 53 -6.47 -20.60 20.38
CA LYS A 53 -7.05 -21.26 21.56
C LYS A 53 -8.41 -21.88 21.25
N GLN A 54 -9.19 -21.27 20.37
CA GLN A 54 -10.51 -21.75 19.95
C GLN A 54 -10.47 -22.71 18.75
N GLY A 55 -9.28 -23.10 18.28
CA GLY A 55 -9.09 -24.09 17.21
C GLY A 55 -9.44 -23.59 15.81
N MET A 56 -9.42 -22.28 15.57
CA MET A 56 -9.92 -21.65 14.34
C MET A 56 -8.83 -21.28 13.33
N SER A 57 -7.55 -21.56 13.61
CA SER A 57 -6.42 -21.15 12.75
C SER A 57 -6.46 -21.66 11.30
N GLY A 58 -7.22 -22.72 11.02
CA GLY A 58 -7.44 -23.19 9.64
C GLY A 58 -8.49 -22.41 8.86
N GLN A 59 -9.39 -21.70 9.55
CA GLN A 59 -10.57 -21.02 8.98
C GLN A 59 -10.49 -19.50 9.07
N VAL A 60 -9.76 -18.99 10.07
CA VAL A 60 -9.59 -17.57 10.36
C VAL A 60 -8.13 -17.16 10.24
N GLU A 61 -7.89 -16.09 9.51
CA GLU A 61 -6.61 -15.39 9.45
C GLU A 61 -6.76 -14.01 10.10
N VAL A 62 -5.92 -13.69 11.10
CA VAL A 62 -5.80 -12.32 11.63
C VAL A 62 -4.67 -11.63 10.91
N ARG A 63 -5.00 -10.65 10.07
CA ARG A 63 -4.07 -10.00 9.16
C ARG A 63 -3.73 -8.59 9.65
N ALA A 64 -2.44 -8.29 9.76
CA ALA A 64 -1.95 -6.92 9.89
C ALA A 64 -2.14 -6.19 8.55
N THR A 65 -2.79 -5.03 8.56
CA THR A 65 -3.12 -4.28 7.33
C THR A 65 -2.75 -2.81 7.44
N GLY A 66 -2.69 -2.16 6.27
CA GLY A 66 -2.56 -0.70 6.15
C GLY A 66 -3.74 0.09 6.76
N CYS A 67 -3.74 1.41 6.55
CA CYS A 67 -4.74 2.31 7.15
C CYS A 67 -6.18 2.01 6.69
N HIS A 68 -7.10 1.94 7.66
CA HIS A 68 -8.55 1.83 7.41
C HIS A 68 -9.21 3.20 7.23
N GLY A 69 -8.65 4.26 7.82
CA GLY A 69 -9.00 5.67 7.58
C GLY A 69 -9.70 6.37 8.75
N LEU A 70 -10.53 5.68 9.54
CA LEU A 70 -11.30 6.30 10.63
C LEU A 70 -10.51 6.34 11.95
N CYS A 71 -9.41 7.09 11.99
CA CYS A 71 -8.52 7.15 13.16
C CYS A 71 -9.20 7.66 14.44
N ALA A 72 -10.27 8.47 14.32
CA ALA A 72 -11.07 8.94 15.46
C ALA A 72 -11.78 7.81 16.24
N LYS A 73 -11.77 6.59 15.68
CA LYS A 73 -12.40 5.40 16.23
C LYS A 73 -11.43 4.23 16.39
N ALA A 74 -10.14 4.54 16.47
CA ALA A 74 -9.08 3.55 16.66
C ALA A 74 -9.16 2.87 18.05
N PRO A 75 -8.69 1.60 18.17
CA PRO A 75 -8.35 0.69 17.08
C PRO A 75 -9.57 0.24 16.27
N VAL A 76 -9.42 0.18 14.96
CA VAL A 76 -10.47 -0.33 14.06
C VAL A 76 -10.04 -1.65 13.43
N ILE A 77 -10.98 -2.58 13.31
CA ILE A 77 -10.81 -3.83 12.57
C ILE A 77 -11.95 -4.03 11.58
N ALA A 78 -11.69 -4.79 10.52
CA ALA A 78 -12.72 -5.24 9.59
C ALA A 78 -12.73 -6.75 9.48
N ILE A 79 -13.90 -7.34 9.21
CA ILE A 79 -14.05 -8.79 9.07
C ILE A 79 -14.61 -9.09 7.66
N GLY A 80 -13.79 -9.77 6.86
CA GLY A 80 -14.14 -10.25 5.53
C GLY A 80 -14.51 -11.74 5.53
N PRO A 81 -15.39 -12.21 4.63
CA PRO A 81 -16.03 -11.46 3.53
C PRO A 81 -17.31 -10.68 3.94
N GLN A 82 -17.74 -10.78 5.20
CA GLN A 82 -19.01 -10.20 5.69
C GLN A 82 -19.08 -8.66 5.61
N GLY A 83 -17.92 -8.00 5.50
CA GLY A 83 -17.82 -6.54 5.39
C GLY A 83 -18.15 -5.82 6.69
N VAL A 84 -18.02 -6.50 7.82
CA VAL A 84 -18.23 -5.94 9.16
C VAL A 84 -17.06 -5.03 9.53
N GLN A 85 -17.36 -3.93 10.21
CA GLN A 85 -16.38 -2.99 10.77
C GLN A 85 -16.64 -2.84 12.26
N TYR A 86 -15.61 -3.11 13.06
CA TYR A 86 -15.60 -2.78 14.48
C TYR A 86 -14.63 -1.64 14.78
N GLN A 87 -14.92 -0.92 15.84
CA GLN A 87 -14.23 0.29 16.27
C GLN A 87 -14.00 0.30 17.78
N GLU A 88 -13.03 1.11 18.21
CA GLU A 88 -12.65 1.28 19.62
C GLU A 88 -12.36 -0.08 20.29
N VAL A 89 -11.84 -1.02 19.49
CA VAL A 89 -11.60 -2.42 19.91
C VAL A 89 -10.42 -2.46 20.87
N SER A 90 -10.62 -3.14 21.98
CA SER A 90 -9.62 -3.43 23.00
C SER A 90 -9.16 -4.90 22.92
N PRO A 91 -8.01 -5.25 23.51
CA PRO A 91 -7.58 -6.64 23.62
C PRO A 91 -8.60 -7.56 24.32
N ASP A 92 -9.34 -7.01 25.29
CA ASP A 92 -10.33 -7.74 26.09
C ASP A 92 -11.57 -8.15 25.28
N ASP A 93 -11.79 -7.54 24.11
CA ASP A 93 -12.90 -7.87 23.20
C ASP A 93 -12.61 -9.12 22.35
N ALA A 94 -11.36 -9.59 22.28
CA ALA A 94 -10.98 -10.71 21.43
C ALA A 94 -11.77 -12.01 21.71
N PRO A 95 -11.97 -12.44 22.98
CA PRO A 95 -12.84 -13.58 23.31
C PRO A 95 -14.27 -13.44 22.78
N GLU A 96 -14.86 -12.25 22.89
CA GLU A 96 -16.23 -12.01 22.45
C GLU A 96 -16.33 -11.99 20.92
N ILE A 97 -15.39 -11.32 20.23
CA ILE A 97 -15.32 -11.27 18.77
C ILE A 97 -15.18 -12.68 18.19
N VAL A 98 -14.28 -13.50 18.74
CA VAL A 98 -14.08 -14.87 18.27
C VAL A 98 -15.31 -15.74 18.55
N ALA A 99 -15.85 -15.68 19.77
CA ALA A 99 -16.97 -16.53 20.18
C ALA A 99 -18.30 -16.18 19.49
N LEU A 100 -18.61 -14.90 19.32
CA LEU A 100 -19.89 -14.43 18.77
C LEU A 100 -19.78 -14.18 17.27
N THR A 101 -18.87 -13.31 16.84
CA THR A 101 -18.81 -12.89 15.44
C THR A 101 -18.20 -13.96 14.56
N LEU A 102 -17.02 -14.48 14.90
CA LEU A 102 -16.32 -15.42 14.02
C LEU A 102 -16.93 -16.83 14.02
N LYS A 103 -17.45 -17.30 15.16
CA LYS A 103 -18.07 -18.64 15.27
C LYS A 103 -19.56 -18.66 14.95
N GLN A 104 -20.31 -17.66 15.39
CA GLN A 104 -21.78 -17.68 15.35
C GLN A 104 -22.38 -16.67 14.38
N ASN A 105 -21.56 -15.87 13.68
CA ASN A 105 -22.00 -14.77 12.83
C ASN A 105 -22.90 -13.77 13.58
N ARG A 106 -22.70 -13.63 14.90
CA ARG A 106 -23.43 -12.69 15.74
C ARG A 106 -22.63 -11.40 15.90
N LEU A 107 -23.27 -10.29 15.56
CA LEU A 107 -22.65 -8.96 15.60
C LEU A 107 -22.71 -8.38 17.02
N ILE A 108 -21.72 -7.55 17.35
CA ILE A 108 -21.51 -6.98 18.69
C ILE A 108 -21.81 -5.48 18.67
N ASP A 109 -22.92 -5.08 19.30
CA ASP A 109 -23.46 -3.72 19.20
C ASP A 109 -22.51 -2.64 19.71
N HIS A 110 -21.82 -2.87 20.83
CA HIS A 110 -20.94 -1.87 21.44
C HIS A 110 -19.66 -1.61 20.64
N LEU A 111 -19.28 -2.54 19.76
CA LEU A 111 -18.14 -2.39 18.83
C LEU A 111 -18.56 -1.82 17.47
N ALA A 112 -19.86 -1.68 17.21
CA ALA A 112 -20.36 -1.15 15.95
C ALA A 112 -20.20 0.37 15.85
N TYR A 113 -20.26 0.90 14.64
CA TYR A 113 -20.36 2.35 14.45
C TYR A 113 -21.71 2.85 14.95
N ALA A 114 -21.71 3.67 16.00
CA ALA A 114 -22.92 4.34 16.46
C ALA A 114 -23.25 5.52 15.52
N ASP A 115 -24.40 5.45 14.85
CA ASP A 115 -24.91 6.56 14.04
C ASP A 115 -25.11 7.80 14.91
N PRO A 116 -24.40 8.93 14.66
CA PRO A 116 -24.54 10.14 15.46
C PRO A 116 -25.95 10.73 15.47
N GLN A 117 -26.78 10.42 14.47
CA GLN A 117 -28.15 10.94 14.37
C GLN A 117 -29.18 10.06 15.10
N THR A 118 -29.03 8.74 15.01
CA THR A 118 -30.05 7.79 15.49
C THR A 118 -29.61 6.98 16.71
N GLY A 119 -28.32 6.98 17.05
CA GLY A 119 -27.73 6.14 18.08
C GLY A 119 -27.71 4.64 17.74
N LYS A 120 -28.19 4.24 16.55
CA LYS A 120 -28.28 2.84 16.15
C LYS A 120 -26.93 2.32 15.67
N PRO A 121 -26.62 1.03 15.91
CA PRO A 121 -25.40 0.42 15.43
C PRO A 121 -25.45 0.22 13.91
N ILE A 122 -24.34 0.56 13.25
CA ILE A 122 -24.07 0.29 11.83
C ILE A 122 -22.85 -0.62 11.77
N PHE A 123 -23.05 -1.86 11.32
CA PHE A 123 -22.01 -2.88 11.30
C PHE A 123 -21.24 -2.94 10.00
N HIS A 124 -21.91 -2.72 8.87
CA HIS A 124 -21.30 -2.92 7.57
C HIS A 124 -20.56 -1.66 7.12
N ARG A 125 -19.29 -1.82 6.72
CA ARG A 125 -18.42 -0.73 6.28
C ARG A 125 -19.05 0.11 5.17
N SER A 126 -19.76 -0.53 4.24
CA SER A 126 -20.45 0.12 3.11
C SER A 126 -21.61 1.04 3.53
N GLN A 127 -22.14 0.87 4.74
CA GLN A 127 -23.26 1.65 5.27
C GLN A 127 -22.80 2.80 6.17
N ILE A 128 -21.60 2.71 6.75
CA ILE A 128 -21.03 3.74 7.62
C ILE A 128 -20.84 5.04 6.81
N PRO A 129 -21.41 6.19 7.26
CA PRO A 129 -21.36 7.45 6.51
C PRO A 129 -19.95 7.91 6.12
N PHE A 130 -18.96 7.66 6.99
CA PHE A 130 -17.56 7.99 6.72
C PHE A 130 -17.04 7.31 5.46
N TYR A 131 -17.30 6.02 5.27
CA TYR A 131 -16.79 5.23 4.14
C TYR A 131 -17.68 5.32 2.90
N LYS A 132 -19.01 5.38 3.10
CA LYS A 132 -20.02 5.29 2.03
C LYS A 132 -19.82 6.31 0.89
N LYS A 133 -19.26 7.48 1.19
CA LYS A 133 -19.06 8.57 0.22
C LYS A 133 -17.66 8.57 -0.42
N GLN A 134 -16.79 7.63 -0.08
CA GLN A 134 -15.41 7.60 -0.55
C GLN A 134 -15.28 6.77 -1.83
N VAL A 135 -14.39 7.23 -2.72
CA VAL A 135 -13.88 6.43 -3.84
C VAL A 135 -12.39 6.18 -3.59
N ARG A 136 -12.06 5.03 -3.02
CA ARG A 136 -10.68 4.67 -2.66
C ARG A 136 -9.93 4.17 -3.90
N ARG A 137 -9.32 5.09 -4.66
CA ARG A 137 -8.49 4.74 -5.82
C ARG A 137 -7.04 4.44 -5.43
N VAL A 138 -6.39 5.39 -4.76
CA VAL A 138 -4.99 5.26 -4.30
C VAL A 138 -4.90 4.32 -3.09
N LEU A 139 -5.90 4.34 -2.22
CA LEU A 139 -5.97 3.52 -1.00
C LEU A 139 -6.79 2.24 -1.21
N ALA A 140 -6.92 1.74 -2.45
CA ALA A 140 -7.81 0.62 -2.78
C ALA A 140 -7.46 -0.65 -1.98
N ASN A 141 -6.17 -0.94 -1.83
CA ASN A 141 -5.66 -2.12 -1.12
C ASN A 141 -5.48 -1.89 0.40
N CYS A 142 -5.38 -0.63 0.83
CA CYS A 142 -5.14 -0.32 2.24
C CYS A 142 -6.30 -0.82 3.12
N GLY A 143 -5.96 -1.61 4.13
CA GLY A 143 -6.91 -2.23 5.05
C GLY A 143 -7.36 -3.63 4.64
N THR A 144 -6.84 -4.20 3.55
CA THR A 144 -7.13 -5.59 3.12
C THR A 144 -5.87 -6.41 2.86
N ILE A 145 -4.81 -5.80 2.34
CA ILE A 145 -3.52 -6.47 2.13
C ILE A 145 -2.62 -6.37 3.37
N ASP A 146 -1.66 -7.29 3.47
CA ASP A 146 -0.53 -7.16 4.38
C ASP A 146 0.55 -6.38 3.62
N PRO A 147 0.94 -5.17 4.06
CA PRO A 147 1.90 -4.34 3.35
C PRO A 147 3.30 -4.95 3.27
N THR A 148 3.61 -5.94 4.12
CA THR A 148 4.91 -6.61 4.17
C THR A 148 4.95 -7.90 3.34
N ARG A 149 3.88 -8.23 2.60
CA ARG A 149 3.78 -9.43 1.78
C ARG A 149 3.45 -9.09 0.33
N ILE A 150 4.45 -9.18 -0.55
CA ILE A 150 4.31 -8.93 -1.99
C ILE A 150 3.20 -9.76 -2.64
N GLU A 151 2.96 -10.98 -2.16
CA GLU A 151 1.89 -11.84 -2.68
C GLU A 151 0.50 -11.26 -2.46
N HIS A 152 0.26 -10.54 -1.35
CA HIS A 152 -1.03 -9.90 -1.13
C HIS A 152 -1.26 -8.76 -2.13
N TYR A 153 -0.20 -8.02 -2.49
CA TYR A 153 -0.27 -7.02 -3.55
C TYR A 153 -0.51 -7.65 -4.93
N ILE A 154 0.20 -8.73 -5.26
CA ILE A 154 0.01 -9.50 -6.51
C ILE A 154 -1.42 -10.06 -6.61
N ALA A 155 -1.94 -10.64 -5.53
CA ALA A 155 -3.31 -11.16 -5.45
C ALA A 155 -4.36 -10.07 -5.68
N ALA A 156 -4.09 -8.84 -5.19
CA ALA A 156 -4.94 -7.68 -5.38
C ALA A 156 -4.84 -7.04 -6.79
N GLY A 157 -4.09 -7.65 -7.71
CA GLY A 157 -3.91 -7.15 -9.09
C GLY A 157 -2.66 -6.29 -9.30
N GLY A 158 -1.80 -6.17 -8.28
CA GLY A 158 -0.53 -5.45 -8.37
C GLY A 158 0.41 -6.01 -9.44
N TYR A 159 1.24 -5.16 -10.04
CA TYR A 159 2.14 -5.44 -11.17
C TYR A 159 1.47 -5.68 -12.53
N GLN A 160 0.13 -5.66 -12.63
CA GLN A 160 -0.55 -5.73 -13.92
C GLN A 160 -0.27 -4.48 -14.78
N GLY A 161 -0.05 -3.32 -14.14
CA GLY A 161 0.25 -2.07 -14.82
C GLY A 161 1.59 -2.14 -15.55
N ILE A 162 2.64 -2.59 -14.84
CA ILE A 162 3.96 -2.75 -15.46
C ILE A 162 3.98 -3.86 -16.52
N VAL A 163 3.29 -4.99 -16.29
CA VAL A 163 3.18 -6.06 -17.30
C VAL A 163 2.58 -5.50 -18.59
N ARG A 164 1.50 -4.72 -18.49
CA ARG A 164 0.87 -4.09 -19.66
C ARG A 164 1.83 -3.11 -20.35
N ALA A 165 2.55 -2.29 -19.58
CA ALA A 165 3.50 -1.33 -20.12
C ALA A 165 4.62 -2.03 -20.90
N LEU A 166 5.23 -3.06 -20.32
CA LEU A 166 6.37 -3.76 -20.94
C LEU A 166 5.98 -4.68 -22.11
N SER A 167 4.76 -5.22 -22.13
CA SER A 167 4.34 -6.19 -23.16
C SER A 167 3.61 -5.57 -24.35
N ARG A 168 2.98 -4.40 -24.19
CA ARG A 168 2.00 -3.88 -25.17
C ARG A 168 2.11 -2.39 -25.46
N MET A 169 3.07 -1.68 -24.86
CA MET A 169 3.15 -0.23 -24.94
C MET A 169 4.60 0.21 -25.14
N THR A 170 4.82 1.25 -25.93
CA THR A 170 6.09 1.98 -25.91
C THR A 170 6.13 2.95 -24.71
N PRO A 171 7.31 3.49 -24.35
CA PRO A 171 7.40 4.57 -23.36
C PRO A 171 6.48 5.77 -23.68
N GLU A 172 6.38 6.16 -24.96
CA GLU A 172 5.49 7.23 -25.43
C GLU A 172 4.02 6.88 -25.22
N ASP A 173 3.60 5.65 -25.49
CA ASP A 173 2.22 5.20 -25.21
C ASP A 173 1.88 5.34 -23.72
N VAL A 174 2.83 5.04 -22.82
CA VAL A 174 2.63 5.19 -21.37
C VAL A 174 2.46 6.66 -21.00
N ILE A 175 3.33 7.54 -21.52
CA ILE A 175 3.24 9.00 -21.32
C ILE A 175 1.90 9.54 -21.82
N ASP A 176 1.44 9.09 -22.99
CA ASP A 176 0.18 9.52 -23.58
C ASP A 176 -1.03 9.04 -22.76
N LYS A 177 -0.99 7.82 -22.19
CA LYS A 177 -2.02 7.36 -21.26
C LYS A 177 -2.09 8.21 -19.99
N VAL A 178 -0.94 8.55 -19.39
CA VAL A 178 -0.89 9.41 -18.20
C VAL A 178 -1.37 10.84 -18.52
N THR A 179 -0.99 11.37 -19.68
CA THR A 179 -1.45 12.67 -20.17
C THR A 179 -2.96 12.69 -20.39
N THR A 180 -3.49 11.66 -21.05
CA THR A 180 -4.94 11.51 -21.31
C THR A 180 -5.74 11.34 -20.02
N ALA A 181 -5.17 10.69 -18.99
CA ALA A 181 -5.77 10.58 -17.67
C ALA A 181 -5.82 11.92 -16.91
N LYS A 182 -5.15 12.98 -17.42
CA LYS A 182 -5.09 14.32 -16.83
C LYS A 182 -4.55 14.28 -15.39
N LEU A 183 -3.61 13.38 -15.11
CA LEU A 183 -2.98 13.30 -13.80
C LEU A 183 -2.16 14.57 -13.56
N ARG A 184 -2.36 15.15 -12.37
CA ARG A 184 -1.64 16.34 -11.89
C ARG A 184 -0.81 15.96 -10.68
N GLY A 185 0.31 16.65 -10.47
CA GLY A 185 1.17 16.51 -9.30
C GLY A 185 0.36 16.67 -8.01
N ARG A 186 0.48 15.69 -7.11
CA ARG A 186 -0.29 15.62 -5.86
C ARG A 186 0.40 16.24 -4.66
N GLY A 187 1.68 16.63 -4.78
CA GLY A 187 2.40 17.44 -3.79
C GLY A 187 2.07 18.94 -3.84
N GLY A 188 0.85 19.33 -4.21
CA GLY A 188 0.39 20.72 -4.17
C GLY A 188 0.49 21.52 -5.49
N ALA A 189 1.64 21.54 -6.17
CA ALA A 189 1.86 22.39 -7.35
C ALA A 189 0.93 22.10 -8.55
N GLY A 190 0.42 20.87 -8.64
CA GLY A 190 -0.58 20.51 -9.65
C GLY A 190 -0.09 20.58 -11.10
N PHE A 191 1.21 20.50 -11.37
CA PHE A 191 1.72 20.43 -12.74
C PHE A 191 1.27 19.12 -13.43
N SER A 192 1.13 19.12 -14.76
CA SER A 192 0.71 17.93 -15.51
C SER A 192 1.79 16.84 -15.44
N THR A 193 1.46 15.68 -14.87
CA THR A 193 2.42 14.56 -14.71
C THR A 193 2.88 14.04 -16.06
N GLY A 194 1.95 13.87 -17.01
CA GLY A 194 2.28 13.41 -18.36
C GLY A 194 3.20 14.38 -19.11
N LEU A 195 3.02 15.69 -18.93
CA LEU A 195 3.91 16.68 -19.53
C LEU A 195 5.31 16.66 -18.88
N LYS A 196 5.39 16.52 -17.55
CA LYS A 196 6.68 16.38 -16.83
C LYS A 196 7.44 15.14 -17.33
N TRP A 197 6.75 14.01 -17.50
CA TRP A 197 7.35 12.78 -18.04
C TRP A 197 7.78 12.92 -19.49
N LYS A 198 6.98 13.59 -20.33
CA LYS A 198 7.35 13.87 -21.72
C LYS A 198 8.66 14.66 -21.81
N PHE A 199 8.82 15.72 -21.02
CA PHE A 199 10.06 16.50 -20.99
C PHE A 199 11.25 15.66 -20.54
N ALA A 200 11.09 14.84 -19.48
CA ALA A 200 12.14 13.95 -19.01
C ALA A 200 12.53 12.88 -20.05
N HIS A 201 11.55 12.32 -20.76
CA HIS A 201 11.78 11.35 -21.84
C HIS A 201 12.55 11.97 -23.01
N GLN A 202 12.20 13.19 -23.41
CA GLN A 202 12.83 13.90 -24.52
C GLN A 202 14.20 14.50 -24.19
N ALA A 203 14.51 14.68 -22.90
CA ALA A 203 15.81 15.21 -22.48
C ALA A 203 16.96 14.28 -22.91
N GLU A 204 18.02 14.88 -23.44
CA GLU A 204 19.27 14.19 -23.75
C GLU A 204 20.09 13.94 -22.46
N GLY A 205 20.96 12.93 -22.50
CA GLY A 205 21.82 12.58 -21.37
C GLY A 205 21.37 11.33 -20.61
N ARG A 206 22.37 10.62 -20.09
CA ARG A 206 22.22 9.44 -19.23
C ARG A 206 23.25 9.51 -18.09
N PRO A 207 22.97 8.88 -16.94
CA PRO A 207 21.73 8.18 -16.60
C PRO A 207 20.55 9.15 -16.34
N LYS A 208 19.31 8.64 -16.47
CA LYS A 208 18.10 9.35 -16.05
C LYS A 208 17.59 8.78 -14.72
N TYR A 209 16.94 9.63 -13.94
CA TYR A 209 16.48 9.31 -12.59
C TYR A 209 14.98 9.56 -12.43
N ILE A 210 14.33 8.77 -11.58
CA ILE A 210 13.00 9.07 -11.04
C ILE A 210 13.10 9.21 -9.51
N ILE A 211 12.54 10.29 -8.97
CA ILE A 211 12.59 10.56 -7.53
C ILE A 211 11.17 10.62 -6.97
N CYS A 212 10.89 9.79 -5.98
CA CYS A 212 9.69 9.87 -5.16
C CYS A 212 9.99 10.75 -3.95
N ASN A 213 9.35 11.92 -3.90
CA ASN A 213 9.37 12.80 -2.75
C ASN A 213 8.31 12.32 -1.75
N ALA A 214 8.77 11.78 -0.62
CA ALA A 214 7.98 11.29 0.49
C ALA A 214 8.40 11.99 1.81
N ASP A 215 8.79 13.27 1.72
CA ASP A 215 9.13 14.07 2.89
C ASP A 215 7.89 14.49 3.69
N GLU A 216 6.71 14.62 3.06
CA GLU A 216 5.39 14.94 3.64
C GLU A 216 5.48 15.80 4.93
N GLY A 217 6.17 16.95 4.82
CA GLY A 217 6.50 17.79 5.97
C GLY A 217 5.33 18.62 6.51
N ASP A 218 4.26 18.77 5.73
CA ASP A 218 3.13 19.65 6.03
C ASP A 218 2.33 19.17 7.26
N PRO A 219 2.08 20.03 8.26
CA PRO A 219 1.25 19.68 9.41
C PRO A 219 -0.15 19.23 9.01
N GLY A 220 -0.54 18.04 9.47
CA GLY A 220 -1.84 17.44 9.17
C GLY A 220 -1.89 16.61 7.89
N ALA A 221 -0.81 16.56 7.10
CA ALA A 221 -0.65 15.62 6.00
C ALA A 221 -0.15 14.26 6.52
N PHE A 222 -0.76 13.18 6.02
CA PHE A 222 -0.38 11.80 6.29
C PHE A 222 -0.88 10.84 5.19
N MET A 223 -1.22 11.39 4.03
CA MET A 223 -1.71 10.61 2.88
C MET A 223 -0.58 9.79 2.27
N ASP A 224 0.62 10.36 2.14
CA ASP A 224 1.77 9.63 1.62
C ASP A 224 2.18 8.55 2.62
N ARG A 225 2.25 8.89 3.91
CA ARG A 225 2.45 7.91 4.99
C ARG A 225 1.48 6.74 4.89
N ALA A 226 0.18 7.01 4.68
CA ALA A 226 -0.83 5.96 4.62
C ALA A 226 -0.61 4.98 3.46
N VAL A 227 -0.07 5.44 2.32
CA VAL A 227 0.27 4.59 1.18
C VAL A 227 1.60 3.87 1.42
N LEU A 228 2.64 4.57 1.88
CA LEU A 228 3.96 3.97 2.09
C LEU A 228 3.94 2.88 3.17
N GLU A 229 3.15 3.09 4.24
CA GLU A 229 2.97 2.07 5.27
C GLU A 229 1.93 1.02 4.87
N GLY A 230 0.92 1.38 4.08
CA GLY A 230 -0.23 0.50 3.83
C GLY A 230 -0.21 -0.30 2.53
N ASP A 231 0.56 0.16 1.54
CA ASP A 231 0.70 -0.42 0.20
C ASP A 231 2.01 0.08 -0.48
N PRO A 232 3.20 -0.26 0.07
CA PRO A 232 4.48 0.22 -0.46
C PRO A 232 4.74 -0.24 -1.90
N HIS A 233 4.26 -1.43 -2.27
CA HIS A 233 4.42 -1.98 -3.61
C HIS A 233 3.70 -1.16 -4.68
N ALA A 234 2.58 -0.49 -4.36
CA ALA A 234 1.92 0.43 -5.29
C ALA A 234 2.78 1.64 -5.66
N VAL A 235 3.54 2.17 -4.69
CA VAL A 235 4.49 3.27 -4.94
C VAL A 235 5.62 2.79 -5.84
N LEU A 236 6.20 1.63 -5.52
CA LEU A 236 7.30 1.05 -6.28
C LEU A 236 6.89 0.65 -7.71
N GLU A 237 5.70 0.07 -7.90
CA GLU A 237 5.17 -0.21 -9.25
C GLU A 237 4.96 1.10 -10.02
N GLY A 238 4.42 2.14 -9.39
CA GLY A 238 4.28 3.46 -10.00
C GLY A 238 5.62 4.03 -10.45
N MET A 239 6.67 3.90 -9.63
CA MET A 239 8.03 4.30 -9.99
C MET A 239 8.59 3.46 -11.13
N LEU A 240 8.38 2.15 -11.12
CA LEU A 240 8.84 1.23 -12.16
C LEU A 240 8.20 1.56 -13.53
N ILE A 241 6.89 1.84 -13.55
CA ILE A 241 6.17 2.30 -14.76
C ILE A 241 6.70 3.67 -15.22
N GLY A 242 6.90 4.60 -14.29
CA GLY A 242 7.43 5.92 -14.60
C GLY A 242 8.86 5.86 -15.14
N ALA A 243 9.70 5.01 -14.57
CA ALA A 243 11.07 4.78 -15.01
C ALA A 243 11.11 4.20 -16.43
N TYR A 244 10.28 3.20 -16.73
CA TYR A 244 10.12 2.69 -18.09
C TYR A 244 9.70 3.80 -19.05
N ALA A 245 8.71 4.62 -18.66
CA ALA A 245 8.18 5.68 -19.50
C ALA A 245 9.19 6.79 -19.84
N ILE A 246 10.08 7.15 -18.91
CA ILE A 246 11.05 8.23 -19.12
C ILE A 246 12.45 7.74 -19.51
N GLY A 247 12.67 6.42 -19.51
CA GLY A 247 13.96 5.79 -19.72
C GLY A 247 14.94 5.98 -18.56
N ALA A 248 14.45 5.95 -17.32
CA ALA A 248 15.29 6.02 -16.12
C ALA A 248 15.85 4.64 -15.74
N GLU A 249 17.12 4.64 -15.32
CA GLU A 249 17.86 3.45 -14.88
C GLU A 249 17.90 3.37 -13.35
N TYR A 250 17.71 4.50 -12.66
CA TYR A 250 17.81 4.59 -11.22
C TYR A 250 16.64 5.38 -10.61
N GLY A 251 16.16 4.90 -9.48
CA GLY A 251 15.12 5.53 -8.69
C GLY A 251 15.60 5.87 -7.28
N TYR A 252 15.11 6.97 -6.73
CA TYR A 252 15.28 7.30 -5.31
C TYR A 252 13.93 7.53 -4.65
N ILE A 253 13.74 6.98 -3.46
CA ILE A 253 12.64 7.38 -2.58
C ILE A 253 13.27 8.16 -1.44
N TYR A 254 12.92 9.45 -1.34
CA TYR A 254 13.34 10.30 -0.25
C TYR A 254 12.24 10.32 0.81
N VAL A 255 12.45 9.66 1.94
CA VAL A 255 11.48 9.56 3.03
C VAL A 255 12.01 10.31 4.24
N ARG A 256 11.15 11.11 4.87
CA ARG A 256 11.50 11.79 6.12
C ARG A 256 11.85 10.78 7.23
N GLU A 257 12.72 11.17 8.16
CA GLU A 257 13.17 10.28 9.25
C GLU A 257 12.02 9.89 10.20
N GLU A 258 11.01 10.75 10.34
CA GLU A 258 9.92 10.58 11.29
C GLU A 258 8.90 9.51 10.87
N TYR A 259 9.07 8.86 9.72
CA TYR A 259 8.23 7.75 9.23
C TYR A 259 8.97 6.38 9.27
N PRO A 260 9.33 5.86 10.46
CA PRO A 260 10.11 4.63 10.57
C PRO A 260 9.38 3.39 10.02
N ILE A 261 8.06 3.31 10.16
CA ILE A 261 7.26 2.20 9.62
C ILE A 261 7.28 2.19 8.09
N ALA A 262 7.15 3.38 7.46
CA ALA A 262 7.25 3.50 6.01
C ALA A 262 8.63 3.06 5.51
N VAL A 263 9.70 3.50 6.19
CA VAL A 263 11.08 3.09 5.86
C VAL A 263 11.25 1.57 5.97
N GLU A 264 10.74 0.95 7.03
CA GLU A 264 10.79 -0.51 7.22
C GLU A 264 10.03 -1.25 6.10
N HIS A 265 8.79 -0.86 5.84
CA HIS A 265 7.95 -1.49 4.81
C HIS A 265 8.52 -1.33 3.40
N LEU A 266 9.09 -0.16 3.07
CA LEU A 266 9.77 0.06 1.80
C LEU A 266 11.02 -0.80 1.65
N LYS A 267 11.83 -0.95 2.71
CA LYS A 267 13.00 -1.85 2.68
C LYS A 267 12.58 -3.29 2.37
N ILE A 268 11.55 -3.78 3.05
CA ILE A 268 10.99 -5.12 2.81
C ILE A 268 10.48 -5.23 1.37
N ALA A 269 9.72 -4.25 0.89
CA ALA A 269 9.14 -4.27 -0.44
C ALA A 269 10.21 -4.22 -1.55
N ILE A 270 11.24 -3.38 -1.40
CA ILE A 270 12.38 -3.30 -2.33
C ILE A 270 13.11 -4.65 -2.38
N GLU A 271 13.38 -5.28 -1.23
CA GLU A 271 14.05 -6.58 -1.19
C GLU A 271 13.20 -7.67 -1.86
N GLN A 272 11.89 -7.72 -1.57
CA GLN A 272 10.97 -8.65 -2.22
C GLN A 272 10.94 -8.47 -3.75
N MET A 273 10.96 -7.24 -4.24
CA MET A 273 11.04 -6.97 -5.68
C MET A 273 12.38 -7.42 -6.28
N LYS A 274 13.50 -7.24 -5.57
CA LYS A 274 14.82 -7.73 -6.00
C LYS A 274 14.85 -9.25 -6.08
N GLU A 275 14.36 -9.93 -5.04
CA GLU A 275 14.26 -11.39 -5.01
C GLU A 275 13.41 -11.96 -6.16
N LEU A 276 12.30 -11.31 -6.50
CA LEU A 276 11.44 -11.72 -7.61
C LEU A 276 11.94 -11.27 -8.98
N GLY A 277 12.99 -10.46 -9.08
CA GLY A 277 13.49 -9.93 -10.35
C GLY A 277 12.64 -8.82 -10.97
N LEU A 278 11.87 -8.11 -10.14
CA LEU A 278 11.10 -6.92 -10.50
C LEU A 278 11.89 -5.61 -10.34
N LEU A 279 13.14 -5.71 -9.84
CA LEU A 279 14.17 -4.66 -9.84
C LEU A 279 15.50 -5.26 -10.29
N GLY A 280 16.41 -4.40 -10.73
CA GLY A 280 17.74 -4.74 -11.23
C GLY A 280 17.79 -4.83 -12.75
N GLU A 281 18.58 -5.77 -13.25
CA GLU A 281 18.82 -5.95 -14.68
C GLU A 281 17.81 -6.92 -15.33
N ASN A 282 17.47 -6.62 -16.58
CA ASN A 282 16.66 -7.41 -17.48
C ASN A 282 15.33 -7.86 -16.85
N ILE A 283 14.60 -6.88 -16.29
CA ILE A 283 13.34 -7.08 -15.58
C ILE A 283 12.37 -7.84 -16.48
N LEU A 284 11.91 -9.00 -16.02
CA LEU A 284 10.99 -9.90 -16.73
C LEU A 284 11.46 -10.27 -18.16
N GLY A 285 12.78 -10.29 -18.41
CA GLY A 285 13.34 -10.70 -19.69
C GLY A 285 13.14 -9.68 -20.82
N THR A 286 12.83 -8.42 -20.49
CA THR A 286 12.44 -7.38 -21.46
C THR A 286 13.60 -6.50 -21.93
N GLY A 287 14.78 -6.64 -21.33
CA GLY A 287 15.93 -5.74 -21.52
C GLY A 287 15.81 -4.42 -20.75
N PHE A 288 14.71 -4.17 -20.04
CA PHE A 288 14.56 -3.00 -19.17
C PHE A 288 15.30 -3.19 -17.84
N ASN A 289 16.08 -2.18 -17.44
CA ASN A 289 16.86 -2.18 -16.21
C ASN A 289 16.38 -1.04 -15.31
N PHE A 290 16.16 -1.30 -14.03
CA PHE A 290 15.79 -0.27 -13.06
C PHE A 290 16.10 -0.73 -11.63
N ASP A 291 16.86 0.07 -10.87
CA ASP A 291 17.08 -0.14 -9.43
C ASP A 291 16.56 1.05 -8.63
N VAL A 292 16.16 0.80 -7.37
CA VAL A 292 15.61 1.83 -6.47
C VAL A 292 16.38 1.86 -5.17
N TYR A 293 16.71 3.07 -4.72
CA TYR A 293 17.40 3.32 -3.47
C TYR A 293 16.53 4.13 -2.51
N LEU A 294 16.53 3.72 -1.25
CA LEU A 294 15.88 4.46 -0.18
C LEU A 294 16.86 5.47 0.43
N LYS A 295 16.44 6.73 0.54
CA LYS A 295 17.19 7.78 1.22
C LYS A 295 16.34 8.38 2.32
N MET A 296 16.92 8.43 3.53
CA MET A 296 16.28 9.04 4.68
C MET A 296 16.68 10.50 4.76
N GLY A 297 15.71 11.39 4.91
CA GLY A 297 15.96 12.80 5.17
C GLY A 297 16.53 13.03 6.58
N ALA A 298 16.98 14.26 6.83
CA ALA A 298 17.59 14.66 8.11
C ALA A 298 16.71 15.68 8.89
N GLY A 299 15.39 15.57 8.76
CA GLY A 299 14.42 16.40 9.50
C GLY A 299 14.27 17.85 9.01
N ALA A 300 14.69 18.16 7.78
CA ALA A 300 14.64 19.51 7.22
C ALA A 300 13.42 19.70 6.31
N PHE A 301 12.43 20.48 6.75
CA PHE A 301 11.19 20.78 5.99
C PHE A 301 11.45 21.34 4.58
N VAL A 302 12.53 22.09 4.38
CA VAL A 302 12.91 22.64 3.07
C VAL A 302 13.21 21.55 2.04
N CYS A 303 13.60 20.35 2.47
CA CYS A 303 13.85 19.21 1.58
C CYS A 303 12.58 18.67 0.90
N GLY A 304 11.39 19.18 1.25
CA GLY A 304 10.19 18.96 0.44
C GLY A 304 10.21 19.69 -0.92
N GLU A 305 11.06 20.72 -1.09
CA GLU A 305 11.26 21.43 -2.35
C GLU A 305 12.18 20.60 -3.28
N GLU A 306 11.87 20.54 -4.59
CA GLU A 306 12.50 19.57 -5.49
C GLU A 306 14.01 19.75 -5.64
N THR A 307 14.52 20.99 -5.65
CA THR A 307 15.97 21.24 -5.78
C THR A 307 16.72 20.98 -4.48
N ALA A 308 16.14 21.35 -3.34
CA ALA A 308 16.70 21.04 -2.02
C ALA A 308 16.73 19.52 -1.78
N LEU A 309 15.68 18.80 -2.19
CA LEU A 309 15.63 17.34 -2.14
C LEU A 309 16.77 16.71 -2.94
N MET A 310 16.99 17.17 -4.18
CA MET A 310 18.08 16.67 -5.02
C MET A 310 19.45 16.93 -4.37
N ALA A 311 19.69 18.13 -3.84
CA ALA A 311 20.92 18.45 -3.12
C ALA A 311 21.12 17.53 -1.90
N SER A 312 20.06 17.25 -1.14
CA SER A 312 20.11 16.34 0.02
C SER A 312 20.43 14.90 -0.38
N ILE A 313 19.87 14.41 -1.50
CA ILE A 313 20.22 13.08 -2.06
C ILE A 313 21.71 13.03 -2.44
N GLU A 314 22.25 14.12 -2.99
CA GLU A 314 23.67 14.28 -3.33
C GLU A 314 24.59 14.48 -2.11
N GLY A 315 24.03 14.60 -0.90
CA GLY A 315 24.79 14.76 0.35
C GLY A 315 25.32 16.18 0.58
N LYS A 316 24.65 17.19 0.02
CA LYS A 316 24.97 18.62 0.19
C LYS A 316 24.05 19.31 1.19
#